data_AF-A0A438DIL6-F1
#
_entry.id   AF-A0A438DIL6-F1
#
_cell.length_a   1.000
_cell.length_b   1.000
_cell.length_c   1.000
_cell.angle_alpha   90.00
_cell.angle_beta   90.00
_cell.angle_gamma   90.00
#
_symmetry.space_group_name_H-M   'P 1'
#
loop_
_entity.id
_entity.type
_entity.pdbx_description
1 polymer ?
#
loop_
_entity_poly.entity_id
_entity_poly.type
_entity_poly.pdbx_seq_one_letter_code
_entity_poly.pdbx_strand_id
1 'polypeptide(L)'
;MFQEFYALKRRCSGQDGNLLKCFCFVAVCHNLLDKLIVCFYLCFEIDVDIGGGNSEVKKEEKNIRRTVLNSVVGTLDLSIRQYIRGETYPGEIKRLSSVLASPEPFDAHKYAYIANVCVSKFARRQGIALNMLSLANDVASSAGMKQLFVHVNADNKPAQELYKRTGFKVGHPNL
;
A
#
# COMPACT_ATOMS: atom_id res chain seq x y z
N MET A 1 1.98 14.29 -5.09
CA MET A 1 0.57 14.11 -5.47
C MET A 1 0.39 13.54 -6.87
N PHE A 2 0.27 14.30 -7.97
CA PHE A 2 0.00 13.68 -9.29
C PHE A 2 1.12 12.75 -9.79
N GLN A 3 2.40 13.06 -9.61
CA GLN A 3 3.46 12.12 -10.02
C GLN A 3 3.49 10.82 -9.21
N GLU A 4 3.20 10.88 -7.90
CA GLU A 4 3.12 9.68 -7.05
C GLU A 4 1.81 8.92 -7.28
N PHE A 5 0.70 9.62 -7.52
CA PHE A 5 -0.57 9.05 -7.92
C PHE A 5 -0.48 8.39 -9.30
N TYR A 6 0.17 9.03 -10.28
CA TYR A 6 0.50 8.42 -11.57
C TYR A 6 1.54 7.31 -11.43
N ALA A 7 2.51 7.42 -10.53
CA ALA A 7 3.46 6.34 -10.25
C ALA A 7 2.78 5.15 -9.57
N LEU A 8 1.79 5.39 -8.70
CA LEU A 8 0.96 4.34 -8.13
C LEU A 8 0.05 3.74 -9.20
N LYS A 9 -0.66 4.57 -9.97
CA LYS A 9 -1.47 4.12 -11.12
C LYS A 9 -0.62 3.30 -12.10
N ARG A 10 0.63 3.68 -12.37
CA ARG A 10 1.59 2.90 -13.16
C ARG A 10 2.08 1.63 -12.46
N ARG A 11 2.27 1.64 -11.13
CA ARG A 11 2.66 0.45 -10.35
C ARG A 11 1.52 -0.57 -10.24
N CYS A 12 0.28 -0.10 -10.26
CA CYS A 12 -0.94 -0.91 -10.26
C CYS A 12 -1.34 -1.35 -11.67
N SER A 13 -1.03 -0.55 -12.70
CA SER A 13 -1.27 -0.88 -14.11
C SER A 13 -0.29 -1.98 -14.56
N GLY A 14 -0.82 -3.13 -14.95
CA GLY A 14 -0.03 -4.27 -15.43
C GLY A 14 0.38 -5.29 -14.35
N GLN A 15 -0.16 -5.21 -13.12
CA GLN A 15 -0.03 -6.32 -12.18
C GLN A 15 -1.07 -7.41 -12.49
N ASP A 16 -0.58 -8.57 -12.88
CA ASP A 16 -1.35 -9.77 -13.27
C ASP A 16 -2.38 -10.19 -12.21
N GLY A 17 -3.62 -10.43 -12.67
CA GLY A 17 -4.65 -11.39 -12.21
C GLY A 17 -5.13 -11.41 -10.76
N ASN A 18 -4.28 -11.08 -9.78
CA ASN A 18 -4.49 -11.32 -8.36
C ASN A 18 -4.75 -10.02 -7.56
N LEU A 19 -4.60 -8.87 -8.21
CA LEU A 19 -4.81 -7.55 -7.61
C LEU A 19 -6.29 -7.16 -7.73
N LEU A 20 -6.99 -7.06 -6.59
CA LEU A 20 -8.44 -6.81 -6.58
C LEU A 20 -8.79 -5.34 -6.36
N LYS A 21 -8.10 -4.68 -5.44
CA LYS A 21 -8.31 -3.26 -5.10
C LYS A 21 -7.01 -2.61 -4.65
N CYS A 22 -6.87 -1.32 -4.92
CA CYS A 22 -5.73 -0.52 -4.47
C CYS A 22 -6.20 0.73 -3.74
N PHE A 23 -5.45 1.13 -2.72
CA PHE A 23 -5.67 2.35 -1.96
C PHE A 23 -4.36 3.12 -1.86
N CYS A 24 -4.42 4.43 -2.09
CA CYS A 24 -3.32 5.36 -1.82
C CYS A 24 -3.68 6.25 -0.65
N PHE A 25 -2.84 6.25 0.39
CA PHE A 25 -2.92 7.22 1.45
C PHE A 25 -1.89 8.31 1.22
N VAL A 26 -2.34 9.56 1.21
CA VAL A 26 -1.47 10.73 1.08
C VAL A 26 -1.57 11.56 2.34
N ALA A 27 -0.44 11.73 3.03
CA ALA A 27 -0.30 12.67 4.13
C ALA A 27 0.07 14.05 3.58
N VAL A 28 -0.84 14.99 3.74
CA VAL A 28 -0.64 16.40 3.41
C VAL A 28 -0.58 17.18 4.70
N CYS A 29 0.45 17.99 4.90
CA CYS A 29 0.53 18.81 6.10
C CYS A 29 0.56 20.30 5.80
N HIS A 30 -0.14 21.04 6.66
CA HIS A 30 -0.17 22.49 6.65
C HIS A 30 0.64 23.00 7.84
N ASN A 31 1.66 23.82 7.58
CA ASN A 31 2.43 24.45 8.64
C ASN A 31 1.62 25.63 9.19
N LEU A 32 0.92 25.42 10.31
CA LEU A 32 0.35 26.51 11.08
C LEU A 32 1.34 26.82 12.21
N LEU A 33 2.10 27.90 12.06
CA LEU A 33 2.96 28.49 13.10
C LEU A 33 4.18 27.65 13.54
N ASP A 34 4.99 27.14 12.60
CA ASP A 34 6.34 26.54 12.80
C ASP A 34 6.52 25.43 13.86
N LYS A 35 5.43 24.97 14.50
CA LYS A 35 5.47 23.97 15.58
C LYS A 35 4.34 22.95 15.51
N LEU A 36 3.27 23.21 14.76
CA LEU A 36 2.15 22.30 14.61
C LEU A 36 2.02 21.85 13.17
N ILE A 37 2.38 20.59 12.92
CA ILE A 37 2.11 19.92 11.66
C ILE A 37 0.71 19.29 11.77
N VAL A 38 -0.30 19.93 11.18
CA VAL A 38 -1.62 19.31 10.99
C VAL A 38 -1.56 18.49 9.71
N CYS A 39 -1.68 17.17 9.82
CA CYS A 39 -1.70 16.29 8.66
C CYS A 39 -3.10 15.78 8.35
N PHE A 40 -3.52 15.98 7.11
CA PHE A 40 -4.71 15.38 6.53
C PHE A 40 -4.30 14.13 5.76
N TYR A 41 -5.08 13.06 5.92
CA TYR A 41 -4.85 11.80 5.22
C TYR A 41 -5.95 11.62 4.19
N LEU A 42 -5.56 11.61 2.91
CA LEU A 42 -6.47 11.36 1.80
C LEU A 42 -6.34 9.90 1.39
N CYS A 43 -7.44 9.15 1.42
CA CYS A 43 -7.51 7.81 0.85
C CYS A 43 -8.10 7.89 -0.55
N PHE A 44 -7.38 7.36 -1.53
CA PHE A 44 -7.87 7.22 -2.91
C PHE A 44 -8.02 5.74 -3.20
N GLU A 45 -9.26 5.26 -3.39
CA GLU A 45 -9.52 3.96 -3.99
C GLU A 45 -9.23 4.04 -5.49
N ILE A 46 -8.49 3.05 -6.00
CA ILE A 46 -8.14 2.95 -7.41
C ILE A 46 -8.73 1.64 -7.92
N ASP A 47 -9.77 1.76 -8.75
CA ASP A 47 -10.31 0.64 -9.50
C ASP A 47 -9.29 0.19 -10.54
N VAL A 48 -8.86 -1.07 -10.43
CA VAL A 48 -7.95 -1.70 -11.38
C VAL A 48 -8.81 -2.36 -12.46
N ASP A 49 -9.06 -1.65 -13.56
CA ASP A 49 -9.70 -2.24 -14.73
C ASP A 49 -8.80 -3.36 -15.30
N ILE A 50 -9.33 -4.58 -15.35
CA ILE A 50 -8.68 -5.77 -15.94
C ILE A 50 -8.62 -5.66 -17.49
N GLY A 51 -9.21 -4.61 -18.10
CA GLY A 51 -9.18 -4.35 -19.53
C GLY A 51 -8.12 -3.32 -19.93
N GLY A 52 -7.22 -3.69 -20.84
CA GLY A 52 -6.17 -2.83 -21.40
C GLY A 52 -6.74 -1.58 -22.10
N GLY A 53 -6.79 -0.46 -21.38
CA GLY A 53 -7.17 0.85 -21.91
C GLY A 53 -6.04 1.86 -21.77
N ASN A 54 -5.55 2.37 -22.90
CA ASN A 54 -4.57 3.45 -22.97
C ASN A 54 -5.08 4.69 -22.21
N SER A 55 -4.39 5.09 -21.15
CA SER A 55 -4.68 6.33 -20.43
C SER A 55 -3.97 7.50 -21.11
N GLU A 56 -4.68 8.27 -21.94
CA GLU A 56 -4.19 9.53 -22.49
C GLU A 56 -4.02 10.59 -21.41
N VAL A 57 -2.84 11.22 -21.40
CA VAL A 57 -2.47 12.30 -20.48
C VAL A 57 -2.95 13.62 -21.07
N LYS A 58 -4.05 14.18 -20.52
CA LYS A 58 -4.43 15.58 -20.79
C LYS A 58 -3.49 16.53 -20.04
N LYS A 59 -2.89 17.48 -20.78
CA LYS A 59 -2.03 18.56 -20.26
C LYS A 59 -2.87 19.50 -19.40
N GLU A 60 -2.37 19.83 -18.21
CA GLU A 60 -3.07 20.67 -17.24
C GLU A 60 -2.12 21.61 -16.49
N GLU A 61 -2.68 22.69 -15.98
CA GLU A 61 -2.04 23.95 -15.59
C GLU A 61 -1.03 23.85 -14.43
N LYS A 62 0.07 24.62 -14.56
CA LYS A 62 1.30 24.46 -13.77
C LYS A 62 1.29 25.15 -12.39
N ASN A 63 0.44 26.14 -12.16
CA ASN A 63 0.58 27.04 -11.00
C ASN A 63 -0.09 26.49 -9.72
N ILE A 64 -1.28 25.87 -9.82
CA ILE A 64 -1.98 25.27 -8.68
C ILE A 64 -1.23 24.04 -8.15
N ARG A 65 -0.57 23.28 -9.04
CA ARG A 65 0.16 22.04 -8.72
C ARG A 65 1.36 22.27 -7.78
N ARG A 66 2.06 23.41 -7.87
CA ARG A 66 3.27 23.67 -7.07
C ARG A 66 2.96 23.77 -5.58
N THR A 67 1.86 24.43 -5.22
CA THR A 67 1.45 24.64 -3.82
C THR A 67 0.99 23.35 -3.15
N VAL A 68 0.25 22.51 -3.89
CA VAL A 68 -0.26 21.21 -3.38
C VAL A 68 0.86 20.16 -3.23
N LEU A 69 1.89 20.20 -4.08
CA LEU A 69 3.02 19.25 -3.97
C LEU A 69 3.92 19.55 -2.77
N ASN A 70 4.11 20.81 -2.42
CA ASN A 70 4.95 21.22 -1.29
C ASN A 70 4.36 20.86 0.08
N SER A 71 3.05 20.58 0.14
CA SER A 71 2.38 20.17 1.37
C SER A 71 2.29 18.64 1.53
N VAL A 72 2.52 17.85 0.47
CA VAL A 72 2.59 16.38 0.60
C VAL A 72 3.88 16.00 1.30
N VAL A 73 3.76 15.24 2.38
CA VAL A 73 4.93 14.81 3.17
C VAL A 73 4.98 13.31 3.38
N GLY A 74 3.99 12.54 2.95
CA GLY A 74 4.04 11.09 3.02
C GLY A 74 3.04 10.40 2.11
N THR A 75 3.35 9.16 1.76
CA THR A 75 2.52 8.28 0.94
C THR A 75 2.56 6.85 1.49
N LEU A 76 1.44 6.14 1.44
CA LEU A 76 1.36 4.71 1.69
C LEU A 76 0.46 4.04 0.66
N ASP A 77 0.90 2.91 0.13
CA ASP A 77 0.17 2.15 -0.89
C ASP A 77 -0.27 0.80 -0.33
N LEU A 78 -1.59 0.59 -0.30
CA LEU A 78 -2.24 -0.61 0.19
C LEU A 78 -2.94 -1.31 -0.98
N SER A 79 -2.91 -2.63 -0.99
CA SER A 79 -3.62 -3.43 -1.99
C SER A 79 -4.32 -4.61 -1.34
N ILE A 80 -5.49 -4.96 -1.86
CA ILE A 80 -6.17 -6.22 -1.56
C ILE A 80 -5.85 -7.18 -2.69
N ARG A 81 -5.32 -8.34 -2.32
CA ARG A 81 -4.83 -9.36 -3.24
C ARG A 81 -5.47 -10.71 -2.93
N GLN A 82 -5.54 -11.56 -3.94
CA GLN A 82 -5.90 -12.96 -3.82
C GLN A 82 -4.62 -13.80 -3.81
N TYR A 83 -4.54 -14.85 -2.98
CA TYR A 83 -3.46 -15.83 -3.07
C TYR A 83 -3.55 -16.60 -4.38
N ILE A 84 -2.40 -16.89 -4.99
CA ILE A 84 -2.31 -17.84 -6.11
C ILE A 84 -2.47 -19.25 -5.54
N ARG A 85 -3.02 -20.19 -6.33
CA ARG A 85 -3.22 -21.58 -5.89
C ARG A 85 -1.90 -22.19 -5.38
N GLY A 86 -1.90 -22.58 -4.11
CA GLY A 86 -0.73 -23.18 -3.43
C GLY A 86 0.15 -22.19 -2.67
N GLU A 87 -0.09 -20.88 -2.78
CA GLU A 87 0.53 -19.89 -1.91
C GLU A 87 -0.12 -19.90 -0.52
N THR A 88 0.71 -19.89 0.52
CA THR A 88 0.27 -19.67 1.90
C THR A 88 0.76 -18.32 2.45
N TYR A 89 1.76 -17.71 1.81
CA TYR A 89 2.27 -16.37 2.07
C TYR A 89 2.49 -15.56 0.78
N PRO A 90 2.42 -14.22 0.84
CA PRO A 90 2.63 -13.38 -0.34
C PRO A 90 4.02 -13.59 -0.95
N GLY A 91 4.08 -14.07 -2.20
CA GLY A 91 5.33 -14.32 -2.91
C GLY A 91 6.01 -15.66 -2.59
N GLU A 92 5.31 -16.56 -1.87
CA GLU A 92 5.78 -17.92 -1.62
C GLU A 92 5.61 -18.80 -2.87
N ILE A 93 6.69 -19.01 -3.62
CA ILE A 93 6.66 -19.91 -4.78
C ILE A 93 6.87 -21.35 -4.30
N LYS A 94 5.78 -22.08 -4.02
CA LYS A 94 5.87 -23.55 -3.92
C LYS A 94 5.91 -24.15 -5.32
N ARG A 95 6.97 -24.92 -5.63
CA ARG A 95 6.93 -25.89 -6.74
C ARG A 95 5.89 -26.95 -6.37
N LEU A 96 4.68 -26.86 -6.92
CA LEU A 96 3.66 -27.89 -6.70
C LEU A 96 3.98 -29.16 -7.51
N SER A 97 4.17 -30.28 -6.80
CA SER A 97 3.98 -31.62 -7.35
C SER A 97 2.47 -31.87 -7.55
N SER A 98 2.08 -32.10 -8.79
CA SER A 98 0.72 -31.95 -9.33
C SER A 98 -0.30 -33.06 -9.01
N VAL A 99 -0.24 -33.73 -7.85
CA VAL A 99 -0.97 -35.02 -7.73
C VAL A 99 -2.27 -34.99 -6.91
N LEU A 100 -2.52 -34.07 -5.98
CA LEU A 100 -3.79 -34.11 -5.21
C LEU A 100 -4.28 -32.72 -4.84
N ALA A 101 -5.36 -32.25 -5.45
CA ALA A 101 -6.08 -31.09 -4.94
C ALA A 101 -7.58 -31.31 -5.14
N SER A 102 -8.29 -31.50 -4.04
CA SER A 102 -9.75 -31.48 -3.98
C SER A 102 -10.27 -30.08 -4.37
N PRO A 103 -11.50 -30.00 -4.92
CA PRO A 103 -12.15 -28.74 -5.20
C PRO A 103 -12.78 -28.21 -3.91
N GLU A 104 -11.97 -27.58 -3.06
CA GLU A 104 -12.53 -26.74 -1.99
C GLU A 104 -13.17 -25.50 -2.61
N PRO A 105 -14.26 -24.95 -2.01
CA PRO A 105 -14.97 -23.82 -2.56
C PRO A 105 -14.01 -22.67 -2.81
N PHE A 106 -14.13 -22.05 -3.98
CA PHE A 106 -13.29 -20.97 -4.50
C PHE A 106 -13.49 -19.64 -3.74
N ASP A 107 -13.51 -19.68 -2.41
CA ASP A 107 -13.35 -18.50 -1.56
C ASP A 107 -11.85 -18.33 -1.30
N ALA A 108 -11.13 -18.12 -2.41
CA ALA A 108 -9.68 -18.04 -2.44
C ALA A 108 -9.23 -16.94 -1.49
N HIS A 109 -8.46 -17.35 -0.47
CA HIS A 109 -7.97 -16.53 0.61
C HIS A 109 -7.44 -15.19 0.06
N LYS A 110 -7.99 -14.09 0.58
CA LYS A 110 -7.55 -12.73 0.25
C LYS A 110 -6.70 -12.18 1.38
N TYR A 111 -5.79 -11.28 1.05
CA TYR A 111 -4.94 -10.60 2.01
C TYR A 111 -4.74 -9.14 1.62
N ALA A 112 -4.40 -8.33 2.61
CA ALA A 112 -3.96 -6.96 2.40
C ALA A 112 -2.43 -6.89 2.34
N TYR A 113 -1.90 -6.03 1.48
CA TYR A 113 -0.46 -5.87 1.28
C TYR A 113 -0.08 -4.40 1.14
N ILE A 114 0.90 -3.97 1.93
CA ILE A 114 1.50 -2.64 1.86
C ILE A 114 2.73 -2.73 0.96
N ALA A 115 2.64 -2.10 -0.21
CA ALA A 115 3.72 -2.11 -1.19
C ALA A 115 4.76 -1.02 -0.96
N ASN A 116 4.39 0.06 -0.27
CA ASN A 116 5.24 1.22 -0.07
C ASN A 116 4.75 2.05 1.12
N VAL A 117 5.70 2.59 1.89
CA VAL A 117 5.48 3.60 2.92
C VAL A 117 6.64 4.58 2.85
N CYS A 118 6.35 5.86 2.63
CA CYS A 118 7.36 6.89 2.57
C CYS A 118 6.91 8.14 3.35
N VAL A 119 7.85 8.75 4.07
CA VAL A 119 7.68 10.08 4.67
C VAL A 119 8.90 10.92 4.33
N SER A 120 8.65 12.14 3.87
CA SER A 120 9.65 13.13 3.55
C SER A 120 10.59 13.38 4.72
N LYS A 121 11.89 13.52 4.45
CA LYS A 121 12.95 13.58 5.46
C LYS A 121 12.68 14.62 6.56
N PHE A 122 12.17 15.79 6.19
CA PHE A 122 11.88 16.89 7.12
C PHE A 122 10.64 16.64 8.00
N ALA A 123 9.75 15.74 7.61
CA ALA A 123 8.52 15.41 8.33
C ALA A 123 8.60 14.05 9.08
N ARG A 124 9.77 13.40 9.06
CA ARG A 124 9.98 12.13 9.78
C ARG A 124 9.94 12.35 11.29
N ARG A 125 9.69 11.25 12.01
CA ARG A 125 9.64 11.20 13.49
C ARG A 125 8.51 12.00 14.14
N GLN A 126 7.50 12.39 13.36
CA GLN A 126 6.31 13.09 13.84
C GLN A 126 5.05 12.22 13.84
N GLY A 127 5.19 10.89 13.83
CA GLY A 127 4.06 9.95 13.85
C GLY A 127 3.32 9.76 12.52
N ILE A 128 3.67 10.48 11.45
CA ILE A 128 2.97 10.44 10.16
C ILE A 128 2.87 9.01 9.59
N ALA A 129 3.99 8.27 9.55
CA ALA A 129 3.99 6.89 9.03
C ALA A 129 3.15 5.94 9.89
N LEU A 130 3.18 6.12 11.22
CA LEU A 130 2.40 5.33 12.18
C LEU A 130 0.89 5.52 11.93
N ASN A 131 0.47 6.76 11.71
CA ASN A 131 -0.93 7.09 11.43
C ASN A 131 -1.39 6.54 10.08
N MET A 132 -0.56 6.65 9.03
CA MET A 132 -0.88 6.04 7.74
C MET A 132 -1.01 4.51 7.85
N LEU A 133 -0.15 3.86 8.65
CA LEU A 133 -0.22 2.41 8.89
C LEU A 133 -1.49 2.01 9.65
N SER A 134 -1.88 2.78 10.67
CA SER A 134 -3.15 2.56 11.39
C SER A 134 -4.33 2.64 10.44
N LEU A 135 -4.38 3.70 9.62
CA LEU A 135 -5.45 3.89 8.66
C LEU A 135 -5.49 2.77 7.61
N ALA A 136 -4.34 2.31 7.14
CA ALA A 136 -4.25 1.16 6.24
C ALA A 136 -4.80 -0.12 6.88
N ASN A 137 -4.51 -0.34 8.17
CA ASN A 137 -5.05 -1.47 8.93
C ASN A 137 -6.57 -1.37 9.09
N ASP A 138 -7.10 -0.18 9.35
CA ASP A 138 -8.54 0.04 9.48
C ASP A 138 -9.26 -0.22 8.15
N VAL A 139 -8.70 0.26 7.03
CA VAL A 139 -9.23 0.00 5.67
C VAL A 139 -9.16 -1.49 5.33
N ALA A 140 -8.05 -2.17 5.62
CA ALA A 140 -7.91 -3.61 5.40
C ALA A 140 -8.94 -4.41 6.22
N SER A 141 -9.09 -4.06 7.51
CA SER A 141 -10.03 -4.72 8.42
C SER A 141 -11.48 -4.50 7.99
N SER A 142 -11.82 -3.27 7.58
CA SER A 142 -13.15 -2.91 7.07
C SER A 142 -13.48 -3.63 5.76
N ALA A 143 -12.46 -3.95 4.96
CA ALA A 143 -12.59 -4.78 3.76
C ALA A 143 -12.62 -6.30 4.05
N GLY A 144 -12.63 -6.71 5.32
CA GLY A 144 -12.71 -8.11 5.76
C GLY A 144 -11.38 -8.87 5.71
N MET A 145 -10.24 -8.19 5.56
CA MET A 145 -8.94 -8.84 5.50
C MET A 145 -8.46 -9.23 6.90
N LYS A 146 -8.15 -10.51 7.09
CA LYS A 146 -7.62 -11.05 8.36
C LYS A 146 -6.10 -10.84 8.51
N GLN A 147 -5.40 -10.64 7.41
CA GLN A 147 -3.96 -10.53 7.37
C GLN A 147 -3.54 -9.31 6.54
N LEU A 148 -2.58 -8.57 7.09
CA LEU A 148 -1.93 -7.42 6.46
C LEU A 148 -0.42 -7.67 6.43
N PHE A 149 0.15 -7.64 5.23
CA PHE A 149 1.55 -7.96 5.02
C PHE A 149 2.34 -6.76 4.51
N VAL A 150 3.63 -6.74 4.82
CA VAL A 150 4.59 -5.78 4.31
C VAL A 150 5.96 -6.44 4.23
N HIS A 151 6.72 -6.15 3.18
CA HIS A 151 8.12 -6.55 3.08
C HIS A 151 9.04 -5.40 3.45
N VAL A 152 10.11 -5.72 4.17
CA VAL A 152 11.16 -4.78 4.55
C VAL A 152 12.51 -5.45 4.44
N ASN A 153 13.50 -4.72 3.92
CA ASN A 153 14.86 -5.23 3.85
C ASN A 153 15.46 -5.40 5.26
N ALA A 154 16.29 -6.43 5.42
CA ALA A 154 16.93 -6.77 6.70
C ALA A 154 17.86 -5.66 7.24
N ASP A 155 18.38 -4.79 6.37
CA ASP A 155 19.22 -3.65 6.71
C ASP A 155 18.42 -2.39 7.07
N ASN A 156 17.14 -2.31 6.69
CA ASN A 156 16.28 -1.17 6.97
C ASN A 156 15.71 -1.21 8.40
N LYS A 157 16.61 -1.07 9.38
CA LYS A 157 16.29 -1.06 10.82
C LYS A 157 15.21 -0.03 11.19
N PRO A 158 15.21 1.21 10.66
CA PRO A 158 14.16 2.17 10.99
C PRO A 158 12.76 1.70 10.59
N ALA A 159 12.62 1.06 9.42
CA ALA A 159 11.33 0.53 8.98
C ALA A 159 10.92 -0.71 9.79
N GLN A 160 11.85 -1.60 10.13
CA GLN A 160 11.56 -2.74 11.00
C GLN A 160 11.03 -2.30 12.37
N GLU A 161 11.66 -1.30 13.00
CA GLU A 161 11.20 -0.77 14.28
C GLU A 161 9.84 -0.07 14.16
N LEU A 162 9.58 0.64 13.05
CA LEU A 162 8.27 1.18 12.75
C LEU A 162 7.21 0.08 12.69
N TYR A 163 7.45 -0.99 11.92
CA TYR A 163 6.49 -2.08 11.72
C TYR A 163 6.23 -2.87 13.00
N LYS A 164 7.27 -3.16 13.80
CA LYS A 164 7.11 -3.79 15.12
C LYS A 164 6.22 -2.97 16.05
N ARG A 165 6.45 -1.64 16.11
CA ARG A 165 5.63 -0.73 16.93
C ARG A 165 4.17 -0.68 16.49
N THR A 166 3.90 -0.93 15.21
CA THR A 166 2.53 -1.01 14.66
C THR A 166 1.89 -2.40 14.82
N GLY A 167 2.57 -3.34 15.48
CA GLY A 167 2.03 -4.68 15.77
C GLY A 167 2.37 -5.75 14.73
N PHE A 168 3.14 -5.42 13.69
CA PHE A 168 3.61 -6.44 12.74
C PHE A 168 4.61 -7.38 13.41
N LYS A 169 4.52 -8.65 13.03
CA LYS A 169 5.43 -9.71 13.44
C LYS A 169 6.16 -10.23 12.21
N VAL A 170 7.38 -10.74 12.41
CA VAL A 170 8.11 -11.42 11.34
C VAL A 170 7.33 -12.69 10.99
N GLY A 171 6.86 -12.80 9.75
CA GLY A 171 6.24 -14.02 9.24
C GLY A 171 7.32 -15.09 9.08
N HIS A 172 7.12 -16.26 9.70
CA HIS A 172 7.94 -17.43 9.42
C HIS A 172 7.36 -18.14 8.20
N PRO A 173 8.17 -18.45 7.16
CA PRO A 173 7.68 -19.09 5.94
C PRO A 173 7.22 -20.55 6.13
N ASN A 174 7.14 -21.08 7.36
CA ASN A 174 6.75 -22.48 7.62
C ASN A 174 6.09 -22.65 9.01
N LEU A 175 4.85 -22.14 9.17
CA LEU A 175 3.92 -22.68 10.17
C LEU A 175 2.79 -23.39 9.43
#